data_AF-A0A7S1EHP5-F1
#
_entry.id   AF-A0A7S1EHP5-F1
#
_cell.length_a   1.000
_cell.length_b   1.000
_cell.length_c   1.000
_cell.angle_alpha   90.00
_cell.angle_beta   90.00
_cell.angle_gamma   90.00
#
_symmetry.space_group_name_H-M   'P 1'
#
loop_
_entity.id
_entity.type
_entity.pdbx_description
1 polymer ?
#
loop_
_entity_poly.entity_id
_entity_poly.type
_entity_poly.pdbx_seq_one_letter_code
_entity_poly.pdbx_strand_id
1 'polypeptide(L)'
;GGGFGGKESQSALFACVAAIAALKLKRPVKLRVDRDDDFLITGRRHGFDYRWDVGFDADGRVLAADIELVSNAGHSADLSAPVMARALCHFDNAYWLPHVAMHGF
;
A
#
# COMPACT_ATOMS: atom_id res chain seq x y z
N GLY A 1 12.25 16.00 8.70
CA GLY A 1 10.98 15.87 7.96
C GLY A 1 11.13 14.77 6.93
N GLY A 2 10.63 13.56 7.21
CA GLY A 2 10.63 12.43 6.27
C GLY A 2 9.23 12.19 5.69
N GLY A 3 9.16 11.44 4.58
CA GLY A 3 7.92 11.10 3.87
C GLY A 3 7.63 9.60 3.86
N PHE A 4 8.57 8.79 3.35
CA PHE A 4 8.47 7.32 3.32
C PHE A 4 7.18 6.78 2.66
N GLY A 5 6.67 7.47 1.63
CA GLY A 5 5.41 7.15 0.94
C GLY A 5 4.18 7.80 1.56
N GLY A 6 4.13 7.99 2.88
CA GLY A 6 2.98 8.59 3.58
C GLY A 6 2.69 10.07 3.25
N LYS A 7 3.52 10.72 2.41
CA LYS A 7 3.32 12.09 1.92
C LYS A 7 3.25 12.18 0.40
N GLU A 8 3.06 11.06 -0.28
CA GLU A 8 2.91 11.02 -1.73
C GLU A 8 1.51 11.53 -2.14
N SER A 9 0.46 10.99 -1.51
CA SER A 9 -0.93 11.41 -1.73
C SER A 9 -1.60 11.99 -0.48
N GLN A 10 -1.34 11.42 0.69
CA GLN A 10 -2.10 11.70 1.92
C GLN A 10 -1.96 13.13 2.45
N SER A 11 -0.86 13.82 2.13
CA SER A 11 -0.70 15.24 2.47
C SER A 11 -1.65 16.17 1.72
N ALA A 12 -2.22 15.72 0.59
CA ALA A 12 -3.16 16.52 -0.19
C ALA A 12 -4.43 16.85 0.60
N LEU A 13 -4.90 15.95 1.45
CA LEU A 13 -6.08 16.18 2.29
C LEU A 13 -5.90 17.43 3.18
N PHE A 14 -4.78 17.51 3.89
CA PHE A 14 -4.48 18.67 4.75
C PHE A 14 -4.23 19.94 3.96
N ALA A 15 -3.59 19.84 2.78
CA ALA A 15 -3.39 20.98 1.90
C ALA A 15 -4.74 21.55 1.41
N CYS A 16 -5.69 20.69 1.01
CA CYS A 16 -7.03 21.09 0.60
C CYS A 16 -7.81 21.74 1.76
N VAL A 17 -7.77 21.16 2.96
CA VAL A 17 -8.42 21.75 4.14
C VAL A 17 -7.86 23.14 4.46
N ALA A 18 -6.53 23.29 4.45
CA ALA A 18 -5.89 24.59 4.69
C ALA A 18 -6.23 25.61 3.59
N ALA A 19 -6.30 25.19 2.33
CA ALA A 19 -6.68 26.04 1.21
C ALA A 19 -8.13 26.55 1.33
N ILE A 20 -9.07 25.68 1.69
CA ILE A 20 -10.48 26.05 1.91
C ILE A 20 -10.59 27.03 3.09
N ALA A 21 -9.87 26.78 4.19
CA ALA A 21 -9.86 27.67 5.34
C ALA A 21 -9.29 29.05 4.99
N ALA A 22 -8.18 29.11 4.24
CA ALA A 22 -7.58 30.36 3.79
C ALA A 22 -8.53 31.16 2.88
N LEU A 23 -9.24 30.48 1.97
CA LEU A 23 -10.23 31.11 1.08
C LEU A 23 -11.40 31.72 1.85
N LYS A 24 -11.90 31.01 2.87
CA LYS A 24 -13.02 31.44 3.72
C LYS A 24 -12.64 32.58 4.67
N LEU A 25 -11.46 32.50 5.29
CA LEU A 25 -11.00 33.46 6.29
C LEU A 25 -10.30 34.68 5.68
N LYS A 26 -9.97 34.64 4.38
CA LYS A 26 -9.23 35.70 3.66
C LYS A 26 -7.90 36.06 4.31
N ARG A 27 -7.24 35.08 4.93
CA ARG A 27 -5.97 35.24 5.64
C ARG A 27 -5.11 33.99 5.46
N PRO A 28 -3.76 34.09 5.58
CA PRO A 28 -2.89 32.92 5.59
C PRO A 28 -3.28 31.95 6.71
N VAL A 29 -3.33 30.66 6.39
CA VAL A 29 -3.64 29.58 7.34
C VAL A 29 -2.50 28.56 7.35
N LYS A 30 -2.08 28.14 8.55
CA LYS A 30 -1.13 27.05 8.76
C LYS A 30 -1.87 25.90 9.44
N LEU A 31 -1.83 24.72 8.84
CA LEU A 31 -2.34 23.49 9.43
C LEU A 31 -1.18 22.53 9.69
N ARG A 32 -0.99 22.17 10.96
CA ARG A 32 -0.09 21.10 11.39
C ARG A 32 -0.91 20.23 12.31
N VAL A 33 -1.19 19.01 11.87
CA VAL A 33 -1.91 18.04 12.69
C VAL A 33 -1.02 17.52 13.82
N ASP A 34 -1.67 17.15 14.91
CA ASP A 34 -1.05 16.39 15.98
C ASP A 34 -0.86 14.94 15.54
N ARG A 35 -0.07 14.18 16.31
CA ARG A 35 0.43 12.88 15.87
C ARG A 35 -0.67 11.81 15.83
N ASP A 36 -1.59 11.87 16.76
CA ASP A 36 -2.77 11.01 16.84
C ASP A 36 -3.69 11.23 15.64
N ASP A 37 -3.95 12.49 15.27
CA ASP A 37 -4.71 12.85 14.07
C ASP A 37 -3.99 12.35 12.79
N ASP A 38 -2.67 12.55 12.69
CA ASP A 38 -1.85 12.03 11.57
C ASP A 38 -2.04 10.51 11.43
N PHE A 39 -1.88 9.75 12.53
CA PHE A 39 -2.04 8.29 12.51
C PHE A 39 -3.46 7.83 12.17
N LEU A 40 -4.48 8.56 12.58
CA LEU A 40 -5.86 8.21 12.29
C LEU A 40 -6.22 8.51 10.82
N ILE A 41 -5.73 9.62 10.28
CA ILE A 41 -6.21 10.17 9.01
C ILE A 41 -5.39 9.68 7.82
N THR A 42 -4.05 9.65 7.91
CA THR A 42 -3.20 9.42 6.73
C THR A 42 -3.02 7.95 6.35
N GLY A 43 -3.65 7.05 7.10
CA GLY A 43 -3.51 5.62 6.89
C GLY A 43 -2.09 5.10 7.13
N ARG A 44 -1.85 3.86 6.68
CA ARG A 44 -0.61 3.11 6.86
C ARG A 44 -0.38 2.16 5.68
N ARG A 45 0.69 1.38 5.73
CA ARG A 45 0.94 0.29 4.77
C ARG A 45 -0.24 -0.69 4.73
N HIS A 46 -0.59 -1.18 3.55
CA HIS A 46 -1.57 -2.25 3.36
C HIS A 46 -1.23 -3.48 4.21
N GLY A 47 -2.22 -3.98 4.94
CA GLY A 47 -2.19 -5.35 5.45
C GLY A 47 -2.47 -6.30 4.29
N PHE A 48 -1.76 -7.42 4.25
CA PHE A 48 -1.96 -8.47 3.26
C PHE A 48 -2.32 -9.77 3.94
N ASP A 49 -3.34 -10.43 3.41
CA ASP A 49 -3.65 -11.83 3.67
C ASP A 49 -3.20 -12.67 2.46
N TYR A 50 -2.67 -13.85 2.74
CA TYR A 50 -2.10 -14.74 1.74
C TYR A 50 -2.74 -16.12 1.84
N ARG A 51 -3.11 -16.67 0.70
CA ARG A 51 -3.42 -18.09 0.54
C ARG A 51 -2.50 -18.64 -0.54
N TRP A 52 -1.89 -19.79 -0.28
CA TRP A 52 -0.92 -20.35 -1.20
C TRP A 52 -0.94 -21.88 -1.18
N ASP A 53 -0.59 -22.46 -2.32
CA ASP A 53 -0.25 -23.87 -2.48
C ASP A 53 1.09 -23.96 -3.22
N VAL A 54 2.00 -24.80 -2.73
CA VAL A 54 3.39 -24.88 -3.21
C VAL A 54 3.77 -26.33 -3.41
N GLY A 55 4.14 -26.67 -4.65
CA GLY A 55 4.67 -27.98 -5.02
C GLY A 55 6.20 -28.00 -5.04
N PHE A 56 6.78 -29.01 -4.41
CA PHE A 56 8.22 -29.23 -4.35
C PHE A 56 8.58 -30.70 -4.57
N ASP A 57 9.80 -30.97 -5.02
CA ASP A 57 10.33 -32.33 -5.20
C ASP A 57 10.97 -32.89 -3.92
N ALA A 58 11.44 -34.14 -3.97
CA ALA A 58 12.07 -34.81 -2.83
C ALA A 58 13.38 -34.16 -2.38
N ASP A 59 14.05 -33.39 -3.25
CA ASP A 59 15.27 -32.65 -2.95
C ASP A 59 14.97 -31.24 -2.37
N GLY A 60 13.68 -30.88 -2.26
CA GLY A 60 13.22 -29.61 -1.71
C GLY A 60 13.20 -28.44 -2.70
N ARG A 61 13.36 -28.71 -4.01
CA ARG A 61 13.25 -27.67 -5.03
C ARG A 61 11.79 -27.32 -5.27
N VAL A 62 11.47 -26.03 -5.20
CA VAL A 62 10.14 -25.52 -5.54
C VAL A 62 9.94 -25.58 -7.05
N LEU A 63 8.87 -26.24 -7.49
CA LEU A 63 8.52 -26.42 -8.90
C LEU A 63 7.26 -25.67 -9.30
N ALA A 64 6.32 -25.48 -8.37
CA ALA A 64 5.08 -24.78 -8.64
C ALA A 64 4.63 -23.95 -7.43
N ALA A 65 4.03 -22.79 -7.70
CA ALA A 65 3.34 -21.99 -6.69
C ALA A 65 2.05 -21.40 -7.27
N ASP A 66 0.95 -21.55 -6.55
CA ASP A 66 -0.29 -20.83 -6.77
C ASP A 66 -0.53 -19.94 -5.54
N ILE A 67 -0.61 -18.63 -5.73
CA ILE A 67 -0.76 -17.67 -4.64
C ILE A 67 -1.86 -16.64 -4.90
N GLU A 68 -2.67 -16.43 -3.86
CA GLU A 68 -3.62 -15.34 -3.74
C GLU A 68 -3.12 -14.33 -2.69
N LEU A 69 -3.04 -13.07 -3.09
CA LEU A 69 -2.70 -11.92 -2.26
C LEU A 69 -3.93 -11.03 -2.15
N VAL A 70 -4.44 -10.82 -0.95
CA VAL A 70 -5.55 -9.90 -0.70
C VAL A 70 -5.06 -8.73 0.14
N SER A 71 -5.17 -7.52 -0.39
CA SER A 71 -4.70 -6.30 0.27
C SER A 71 -5.86 -5.50 0.87
N ASN A 72 -5.72 -5.06 2.13
CA ASN A 72 -6.67 -4.13 2.72
C ASN A 72 -6.40 -2.71 2.22
N ALA A 73 -7.15 -2.30 1.20
CA ALA A 73 -7.09 -0.97 0.58
C ALA A 73 -7.69 0.16 1.43
N GLY A 74 -8.43 -0.17 2.48
CA GLY A 74 -9.22 0.81 3.21
C GLY A 74 -10.43 1.30 2.41
N HIS A 75 -10.77 2.58 2.56
CA HIS A 75 -12.03 3.14 2.02
C HIS A 75 -11.93 3.73 0.61
N SER A 76 -10.71 3.91 0.07
CA SER A 76 -10.49 4.55 -1.23
C SER A 76 -9.40 3.82 -2.01
N ALA A 77 -9.35 4.02 -3.33
CA ALA A 77 -8.39 3.32 -4.18
C ALA A 77 -6.94 3.72 -3.89
N ASP A 78 -6.68 5.03 -3.71
CA ASP A 78 -5.34 5.62 -3.54
C ASP A 78 -4.28 4.92 -4.42
N LEU A 79 -3.17 4.47 -3.84
CA LEU A 79 -2.11 3.74 -4.54
C LEU A 79 -2.25 2.22 -4.38
N SER A 80 -3.43 1.70 -4.04
CA SER A 80 -3.62 0.26 -3.76
C SER A 80 -3.33 -0.62 -4.97
N ALA A 81 -3.81 -0.24 -6.15
CA ALA A 81 -3.55 -0.98 -7.39
C ALA A 81 -2.04 -1.08 -7.73
N PRO A 82 -1.26 0.02 -7.76
CA PRO A 82 0.19 -0.08 -8.00
C PRO A 82 0.95 -0.78 -6.87
N VAL A 83 0.47 -0.74 -5.63
CA VAL A 83 1.04 -1.53 -4.52
C VAL A 83 0.85 -3.03 -4.78
N MET A 84 -0.36 -3.47 -5.15
CA MET A 84 -0.62 -4.88 -5.49
C MET A 84 0.20 -5.33 -6.70
N ALA A 85 0.25 -4.53 -7.76
CA ALA A 85 1.06 -4.84 -8.94
C ALA A 85 2.53 -5.04 -8.57
N ARG A 86 3.08 -4.19 -7.70
CA ARG A 86 4.45 -4.35 -7.20
C ARG A 86 4.61 -5.63 -6.38
N ALA A 87 3.64 -5.98 -5.53
CA ALA A 87 3.69 -7.22 -4.75
C ALA A 87 3.75 -8.45 -5.65
N LEU A 88 2.93 -8.51 -6.71
CA LEU A 88 2.93 -9.60 -7.69
C LEU A 88 4.27 -9.68 -8.45
N CYS A 89 4.83 -8.54 -8.88
CA CYS A 89 6.11 -8.50 -9.58
C CYS A 89 7.33 -8.93 -8.76
N HIS A 90 7.20 -9.09 -7.44
CA HIS A 90 8.32 -9.41 -6.56
C HIS A 90 8.04 -10.64 -5.68
N PHE A 91 7.00 -11.42 -6.00
CA PHE A 91 6.63 -12.61 -5.23
C PHE A 91 7.74 -13.68 -5.26
N ASP A 92 8.38 -13.84 -6.41
CA ASP A 92 9.48 -14.77 -6.65
C ASP A 92 10.77 -14.42 -5.89
N ASN A 93 10.95 -13.13 -5.54
CA ASN A 93 12.11 -12.58 -4.85
C ASN A 93 13.44 -12.92 -5.56
N ALA A 94 14.10 -14.00 -5.15
CA ALA A 94 15.38 -14.44 -5.70
C ALA A 94 15.36 -15.91 -6.16
N TYR A 95 14.17 -16.51 -6.26
CA TYR A 95 14.00 -17.92 -6.61
C TYR A 95 13.55 -18.07 -8.06
N TRP A 96 14.13 -19.03 -8.76
CA TRP A 96 13.60 -19.44 -10.06
C TRP A 96 12.41 -20.37 -9.85
N LEU A 97 11.23 -19.90 -10.20
CA LEU A 97 9.97 -20.63 -10.07
C LEU A 97 9.43 -20.98 -11.47
N PRO A 98 9.49 -22.25 -11.91
CA PRO A 98 9.19 -22.59 -13.30
C PRO A 98 7.69 -22.56 -13.64
N HIS A 99 6.81 -22.75 -12.65
CA HIS A 99 5.36 -22.71 -12.83
C HIS A 99 4.72 -21.86 -11.74
N VAL A 100 4.19 -20.69 -12.11
CA VAL A 100 3.60 -19.76 -11.13
C VAL A 100 2.26 -19.24 -11.64
N ALA A 101 1.24 -19.31 -10.78
CA ALA A 101 0.00 -18.55 -10.90
C ALA A 101 -0.08 -17.56 -9.74
N MET A 102 -0.44 -16.30 -10.04
CA MET A 102 -0.56 -15.25 -9.02
C MET A 102 -1.86 -14.48 -9.21
N HIS A 103 -2.58 -14.28 -8.12
CA HIS A 103 -3.86 -13.60 -8.07
C HIS A 103 -3.79 -12.49 -7.02
N GLY A 104 -4.17 -11.26 -7.39
CA GLY A 104 -4.11 -10.09 -6.52
C GLY A 104 -5.45 -9.39 -6.43
N PHE A 105 -5.90 -9.12 -5.19
CA PHE A 105 -7.18 -8.47 -4.87
C PHE A 105 -7.02 -7.27 -3.93
#